data_AF-A0A117SKY6-F1
#
_entry.id   AF-A0A117SKY6-F1
#
_cell.length_a   1.000
_cell.length_b   1.000
_cell.length_c   1.000
_cell.angle_alpha   90.00
_cell.angle_beta   90.00
_cell.angle_gamma   90.00
#
_symmetry.space_group_name_H-M   'P 1'
#
loop_
_entity.id
_entity.type
_entity.pdbx_description
1 polymer ?
#
loop_
_entity_poly.entity_id
_entity_poly.type
_entity_poly.pdbx_seq_one_letter_code
_entity_poly.pdbx_strand_id
1 'polypeptide(L)' 'MVCFLCYANCKSRASVDIFEQISSVDKTLKLYEGLYHELVREPEKEEVWQDIITWLEQRREM' A
#
# COMPACT_ATOMS: atom_id res chain seq x y z
N MET A 1 -9.18 8.43 0.23
CA MET A 1 -8.86 7.71 -0.99
C MET A 1 -7.36 7.67 -1.24
N VAL A 2 -6.56 7.04 -0.36
CA VAL A 2 -5.19 6.64 -0.73
C VAL A 2 -4.83 5.31 -0.09
N CYS A 3 -4.52 4.32 -0.93
CA CYS A 3 -3.85 3.09 -0.53
C CYS A 3 -2.36 3.27 -0.83
N PHE A 4 -1.54 3.29 0.22
CA PHE A 4 -0.09 3.29 0.05
C PHE A 4 0.42 1.87 0.24
N LEU A 5 0.94 1.30 -0.82
CA LEU A 5 1.71 0.08 -0.78
C LEU A 5 3.18 0.48 -0.80
N CYS A 6 3.91 0.14 0.25
CA CYS A 6 5.32 0.50 0.36
C CYS A 6 6.13 -0.75 0.69
N TYR A 7 7.27 -0.89 0.03
CA TYR A 7 8.24 -1.90 0.42
C TYR A 7 8.97 -1.43 1.69
N ALA A 8 9.07 -2.29 2.70
CA ALA A 8 9.54 -1.88 4.02
C ALA A 8 11.06 -1.66 4.11
N ASN A 9 11.83 -2.06 3.09
CA ASN A 9 13.29 -1.82 3.03
C ASN A 9 13.65 -0.44 2.45
N CYS A 10 12.68 0.44 2.16
CA CYS A 10 12.98 1.79 1.71
C CYS A 10 13.56 2.59 2.89
N LYS A 11 14.83 3.00 2.80
CA LYS A 11 15.49 3.83 3.82
C LYS A 11 14.72 5.11 4.19
N SER A 12 13.86 5.59 3.30
CA SER A 12 12.99 6.73 3.57
C SER A 12 11.67 6.26 4.17
N ARG A 13 11.37 6.72 5.39
CA ARG A 13 10.04 6.64 6.03
C ARG A 13 8.97 7.48 5.31
N ALA A 14 9.24 7.98 4.11
CA ALA A 14 8.40 8.90 3.36
C ALA A 14 6.96 8.41 3.20
N SER A 15 6.72 7.12 2.96
CA SER A 15 5.35 6.59 2.88
C SER A 15 4.60 6.67 4.21
N VAL A 16 5.30 6.51 5.34
CA VAL A 16 4.72 6.70 6.68
C VAL A 16 4.45 8.17 6.93
N ASP A 17 5.42 9.04 6.65
CA ASP A 17 5.30 10.48 6.88
C ASP A 17 4.14 11.08 6.05
N ILE A 18 4.01 10.68 4.78
CA ILE A 18 2.89 11.07 3.93
C ILE A 18 1.59 10.53 4.51
N PHE A 19 1.55 9.24 4.88
CA PHE A 19 0.35 8.63 5.45
C PHE A 19 -0.14 9.37 6.70
N GLU A 20 0.75 9.80 7.58
CA GLU A 20 0.41 10.59 8.77
C GLU A 20 -0.13 11.98 8.40
N GLN A 21 0.43 12.63 7.38
CA GLN A 21 0.12 14.02 7.02
C GLN A 21 -1.11 14.20 6.11
N ILE A 22 -1.53 13.18 5.35
CA ILE A 22 -2.65 13.37 4.41
C ILE A 22 -3.99 13.54 5.14
N SER A 23 -4.84 14.42 4.64
CA SER A 23 -6.18 14.74 5.20
C SER A 23 -7.27 13.71 4.87
N SER A 24 -6.95 12.71 4.06
CA SER A 24 -7.91 11.66 3.68
C SER A 24 -8.37 10.87 4.92
N VAL A 25 -9.68 10.85 5.16
CA VAL A 25 -10.30 10.09 6.26
C VAL A 25 -10.18 8.58 6.03
N ASP A 26 -10.44 8.15 4.80
CA ASP A 26 -10.33 6.75 4.41
C ASP A 26 -9.00 6.49 3.69
N LYS A 27 -8.03 6.00 4.45
CA LYS A 27 -6.66 5.72 4.00
C LYS A 27 -6.13 4.47 4.69
N THR A 28 -5.32 3.70 3.97
CA THR A 28 -4.67 2.49 4.50
C THR A 28 -3.23 2.44 4.02
N LEU A 29 -2.30 2.06 4.91
CA LEU A 29 -0.89 1.84 4.61
C LEU A 29 -0.57 0.37 4.90
N LYS A 30 -0.11 -0.37 3.89
CA LYS A 30 0.43 -1.74 4.04
C LYS A 30 1.90 -1.74 3.64
N LEU A 31 2.75 -2.22 4.54
CA LEU A 31 4.19 -2.35 4.34
C LEU A 31 4.53 -3.80 3.99
N TYR A 32 5.29 -4.00 2.92
CA TYR A 32 5.77 -5.33 2.51
C TYR A 32 7.25 -5.46 2.79
N GLU A 33 7.61 -6.27 3.78
CA GLU A 33 9.01 -6.47 4.16
C GLU A 33 9.76 -7.32 3.13
N GLY A 34 11.01 -6.97 2.86
CA GLY A 34 11.88 -7.76 1.97
C GLY A 34 11.69 -7.57 0.46
N LEU A 35 10.64 -6.88 0.01
CA LEU A 35 10.37 -6.63 -1.41
C LEU A 35 11.15 -5.42 -1.95
N TYR A 36 11.30 -5.25 -3.27
CA TYR A 36 11.83 -4.01 -3.85
C TYR A 36 10.71 -3.01 -4.17
N HIS A 37 11.10 -1.86 -4.71
CA HIS A 37 10.19 -0.75 -5.00
C HIS A 37 9.04 -1.12 -5.95
N GLU A 38 9.29 -2.02 -6.90
CA GLU A 38 8.31 -2.45 -7.90
C GLU A 38 7.51 -3.67 -7.41
N LEU A 39 6.71 -3.48 -6.36
CA LEU A 39 5.90 -4.54 -5.71
C LEU A 39 5.09 -5.41 -6.70
N VAL A 40 4.58 -4.81 -7.78
CA VAL A 40 3.79 -5.50 -8.82
C VAL A 40 4.60 -6.40 -9.75
N ARG A 41 5.93 -6.40 -9.62
CA ARG A 41 6.87 -7.23 -10.38
C ARG A 41 7.59 -8.27 -9.53
N GLU A 42 7.38 -8.25 -8.21
CA GLU A 42 7.95 -9.23 -7.29
C GLU A 42 7.29 -10.62 -7.45
N PRO A 43 7.94 -11.69 -6.95
CA PRO A 43 7.34 -13.01 -6.84
C PRO A 43 5.99 -12.99 -6.09
N GLU A 44 5.83 -12.07 -5.13
CA GLU A 44 4.65 -11.89 -4.28
C GLU A 44 3.59 -10.96 -4.90
N LYS A 45 3.75 -10.55 -6.17
CA LYS A 45 2.83 -9.63 -6.86
C LYS A 45 1.36 -10.07 -6.77
N GLU A 46 1.06 -11.37 -6.79
CA GLU A 46 -0.30 -11.89 -6.66
C GLU A 46 -0.94 -11.49 -5.31
N GLU A 47 -0.19 -11.49 -4.21
CA GLU A 47 -0.66 -10.98 -2.92
C GLU A 47 -0.94 -9.49 -3.00
N VAL A 48 0.01 -8.73 -3.54
CA VAL A 48 -0.11 -7.27 -3.72
C VAL A 48 -1.35 -6.91 -4.55
N TRP A 49 -1.60 -7.63 -5.64
CA TRP A 49 -2.79 -7.44 -6.48
C TRP A 49 -4.08 -7.75 -5.71
N GLN A 50 -4.10 -8.85 -4.97
CA GLN A 50 -5.27 -9.25 -4.19
C GLN A 50 -5.60 -8.22 -3.11
N ASP A 51 -4.60 -7.68 -2.42
CA ASP A 51 -4.81 -6.62 -1.43
C ASP A 51 -5.40 -5.35 -2.05
N ILE A 52 -4.91 -4.94 -3.24
CA ILE A 52 -5.46 -3.79 -3.96
C ILE A 52 -6.92 -4.04 -4.32
N ILE A 53 -7.23 -5.21 -4.89
CA ILE A 53 -8.59 -5.58 -5.30
C ILE A 53 -9.52 -5.58 -4.10
N THR A 54 -9.15 -6.28 -3.03
CA THR A 54 -9.96 -6.34 -1.81
C THR A 54 -10.17 -4.96 -1.19
N TRP A 55 -9.14 -4.10 -1.18
CA TRP A 55 -9.27 -2.74 -0.69
C TRP A 55 -10.26 -1.91 -1.52
N LEU A 56 -10.26 -2.07 -2.83
CA LEU A 56 -11.22 -1.41 -3.73
C LEU A 56 -12.64 -1.96 -3.56
N GLU A 57 -12.80 -3.28 -3.46
CA GLU A 57 -14.11 -3.93 -3.32
C GLU A 57 -14.83 -3.52 -2.04
N GLN A 58 -14.11 -3.43 -0.92
CA GLN A 58 -14.65 -2.94 0.36
C GLN A 58 -15.29 -1.54 0.26
N ARG A 59 -14.89 -0.74 -0.72
CA ARG A 59 -15.37 0.64 -0.94
C ARG A 59 -16.32 0.75 -2.12
N ARG A 60 -16.45 -0.29 -2.93
CA ARG A 60 -17.36 -0.34 -4.07
C ARG A 60 -18.81 -0.55 -3.62
N GLU A 61 -19.01 -1.26 -2.51
CA GLU A 61 -20.34 -1.57 -1.97
C GLU A 61 -20.78 -0.63 -0.84
N MET A 62 -20.17 0.56 -0.76
CA MET A 62 -20.57 1.65 0.14
C MET A 62 -21.66 2.53 -0.46
#